data_AF-A0A498GZ43-F1
#
_entry.id   AF-A0A498GZ43-F1
#
_cell.length_a   1.000
_cell.length_b   1.000
_cell.length_c   1.000
_cell.angle_alpha   90.00
_cell.angle_beta   90.00
_cell.angle_gamma   90.00
#
_symmetry.space_group_name_H-M   'P 1'
#
loop_
_entity.id
_entity.type
_entity.pdbx_description
1 polymer ?
#
loop_
_entity_poly.entity_id
_entity_poly.type
_entity_poly.pdbx_seq_one_letter_code
_entity_poly.pdbx_strand_id
1 'polypeptide(L)'
;MNTGDDVKKPDNYKYSQVPENSATGGDKEEVLVIGHCLLNPLARVKGVKPARPIDTQGANVIQLPCPEAMFFGTRRREITKDQLDHPAYRRFCREIFTYIADLLEDLSARGVNIKIVGVPKSPSCGVEITSVGGEPGKVKEFHHRHEAGPGVFMEEIVKELKKRNVKFEIEDAGK
;
A
#
# COMPACT_ATOMS: atom_id res chain seq x y z
N MET A 1 -44.26 -20.56 28.01
CA MET A 1 -43.64 -19.22 27.93
C MET A 1 -42.65 -19.29 26.79
N ASN A 2 -42.98 -18.64 25.68
CA ASN A 2 -42.22 -18.63 24.44
C ASN A 2 -41.53 -17.26 24.38
N THR A 3 -40.21 -17.22 24.38
CA THR A 3 -39.43 -16.03 24.00
C THR A 3 -38.24 -16.52 23.19
N GLY A 4 -38.52 -16.96 21.96
CA GLY A 4 -37.52 -16.97 20.91
C GLY A 4 -37.43 -15.54 20.39
N ASP A 5 -36.40 -14.82 20.82
CA ASP A 5 -36.07 -13.53 20.22
C ASP A 5 -35.52 -13.78 18.82
N ASP A 6 -36.36 -13.56 17.82
CA ASP A 6 -35.99 -13.50 16.41
C ASP A 6 -34.97 -12.37 16.21
N VAL A 7 -33.68 -12.72 16.23
CA VAL A 7 -32.59 -11.84 15.79
C VAL A 7 -32.74 -11.62 14.29
N LYS A 8 -33.41 -10.53 13.89
CA LYS A 8 -33.42 -10.03 12.52
C LYS A 8 -31.98 -9.76 12.07
N LYS A 9 -31.44 -10.62 11.19
CA LYS A 9 -30.15 -10.38 10.52
C LYS A 9 -30.30 -9.23 9.52
N PRO A 10 -29.34 -8.29 9.44
CA PRO A 10 -29.38 -7.25 8.40
C PRO A 10 -29.02 -7.82 7.01
N ASP A 11 -29.92 -7.63 6.04
CA ASP A 11 -29.85 -8.11 4.64
C ASP A 11 -28.90 -7.28 3.75
N ASN A 12 -27.64 -7.07 4.14
CA ASN A 12 -26.70 -6.25 3.34
C ASN A 12 -25.64 -7.04 2.56
N TYR A 13 -25.73 -8.38 2.51
CA TYR A 13 -24.77 -9.21 1.78
C TYR A 13 -25.46 -10.18 0.82
N LYS A 14 -24.86 -10.36 -0.36
CA LYS A 14 -25.23 -11.41 -1.33
C LYS A 14 -24.03 -12.35 -1.48
N TYR A 15 -24.25 -13.64 -1.32
CA TYR A 15 -23.26 -14.64 -1.66
C TYR A 15 -23.28 -14.86 -3.19
N SER A 16 -22.15 -14.65 -3.84
CA SER A 16 -21.93 -15.07 -5.23
C SER A 16 -20.96 -16.24 -5.25
N GLN A 17 -21.29 -17.29 -6.00
CA GLN A 17 -20.35 -18.38 -6.23
C GLN A 17 -19.21 -17.88 -7.13
N VAL A 18 -17.97 -18.05 -6.66
CA VAL A 18 -16.77 -17.72 -7.43
C VAL A 18 -16.42 -18.95 -8.28
N PRO A 19 -16.29 -18.84 -9.61
CA PRO A 19 -15.85 -19.95 -10.45
C PRO A 19 -14.44 -20.40 -10.04
N GLU A 20 -14.22 -21.71 -9.93
CA GLU A 20 -12.89 -22.26 -9.73
C GLU A 20 -12.06 -22.11 -11.01
N ASN A 21 -11.02 -21.29 -10.96
CA ASN A 21 -9.94 -21.33 -11.94
C ASN A 21 -8.70 -21.88 -11.26
N SER A 22 -8.27 -23.07 -11.69
CA SER A 22 -7.01 -23.65 -11.27
C SER A 22 -5.92 -23.26 -12.28
N ALA A 23 -4.99 -22.43 -11.83
CA ALA A 23 -3.71 -22.24 -12.52
C ALA A 23 -2.59 -22.31 -11.48
N THR A 24 -1.84 -23.41 -11.52
CA THR A 24 -0.48 -23.56 -10.97
C THR A 24 0.40 -23.85 -12.18
N GLY A 25 1.65 -23.44 -12.35
CA GLY A 25 2.64 -22.64 -11.63
C GLY A 25 3.88 -22.56 -12.56
N GLY A 26 4.93 -21.83 -12.20
CA GLY A 26 6.18 -21.80 -12.97
C GLY A 26 7.34 -21.13 -12.24
N ASP A 27 8.53 -21.70 -12.40
CA ASP A 27 9.85 -21.47 -11.79
C ASP A 27 10.13 -20.17 -11.01
N LYS A 28 10.70 -20.36 -9.81
CA LYS A 28 10.89 -19.39 -8.70
C LYS A 28 9.59 -18.71 -8.27
N GLU A 29 9.04 -19.16 -7.15
CA GLU A 29 7.93 -18.49 -6.48
C GLU A 29 8.29 -17.01 -6.26
N GLU A 30 7.66 -16.10 -7.00
CA GLU A 30 7.74 -14.66 -6.81
C GLU A 30 6.40 -14.13 -6.29
N VAL A 31 6.46 -13.14 -5.40
CA VAL A 31 5.32 -12.36 -4.96
C VAL A 31 5.54 -10.87 -5.23
N LEU A 32 4.55 -10.25 -5.87
CA LEU A 32 4.50 -8.81 -6.06
C LEU A 32 3.82 -8.14 -4.87
N VAL A 33 4.54 -7.26 -4.18
CA VAL A 33 4.03 -6.46 -3.07
C VAL A 33 3.72 -5.07 -3.58
N ILE A 34 2.46 -4.78 -3.85
CA ILE A 34 2.06 -3.65 -4.70
C ILE A 34 1.41 -2.54 -3.88
N GLY A 35 1.84 -1.29 -4.08
CA GLY A 35 1.19 -0.11 -3.52
C GLY A 35 -0.30 -0.03 -3.88
N HIS A 36 -1.16 0.14 -2.89
CA HIS A 36 -2.63 -0.02 -3.00
C HIS A 36 -3.26 0.57 -4.27
N CYS A 37 -2.92 1.83 -4.58
CA CYS A 37 -3.54 2.60 -5.66
C CYS A 37 -3.23 2.07 -7.07
N LEU A 38 -2.28 1.14 -7.21
CA LEU A 38 -1.94 0.50 -8.49
C LEU A 38 -2.94 -0.61 -8.85
N LEU A 39 -3.68 -1.15 -7.88
CA LEU A 39 -4.75 -2.13 -8.11
C LEU A 39 -6.13 -1.57 -7.78
N ASN A 40 -6.20 -0.62 -6.85
CA ASN A 40 -7.44 0.05 -6.45
C ASN A 40 -7.28 1.58 -6.54
N PRO A 41 -7.51 2.18 -7.72
CA PRO A 41 -7.42 3.63 -7.91
C PRO A 41 -8.35 4.46 -7.00
N LEU A 42 -9.39 3.85 -6.41
CA LEU A 42 -10.33 4.54 -5.51
C LEU A 42 -9.69 5.00 -4.19
N ALA A 43 -8.56 4.40 -3.78
CA ALA A 43 -7.81 4.85 -2.60
C ALA A 43 -6.97 6.11 -2.87
N ARG A 44 -6.76 6.47 -4.15
CA ARG A 44 -6.00 7.65 -4.54
C ARG A 44 -6.80 8.91 -4.17
N VAL A 45 -6.10 10.01 -3.91
CA VAL A 45 -6.74 11.31 -3.72
C VAL A 45 -7.54 11.69 -4.96
N LYS A 46 -8.77 12.20 -4.76
CA LYS A 46 -9.69 12.55 -5.83
C LYS A 46 -9.13 13.71 -6.66
N GLY A 47 -9.30 13.65 -7.98
CA GLY A 47 -8.91 14.72 -8.90
C GLY A 47 -7.45 14.70 -9.36
N VAL A 48 -6.61 13.81 -8.80
CA VAL A 48 -5.25 13.58 -9.29
C VAL A 48 -5.28 12.50 -10.38
N LYS A 49 -4.41 12.63 -11.39
CA LYS A 49 -4.24 11.62 -12.44
C LYS A 49 -4.09 10.23 -11.80
N PRO A 50 -4.87 9.22 -12.25
CA PRO A 50 -4.76 7.86 -11.74
C PRO A 50 -3.32 7.35 -11.88
N ALA A 51 -2.87 6.54 -10.91
CA ALA A 51 -1.71 5.70 -11.15
C ALA A 51 -2.08 4.74 -12.30
N ARG A 52 -1.13 4.46 -13.20
CA ARG A 52 -1.34 3.43 -14.21
C ARG A 52 -1.52 2.10 -13.47
N PRO A 53 -2.64 1.39 -13.65
CA PRO A 53 -2.80 0.09 -13.03
C PRO A 53 -1.71 -0.86 -13.50
N ILE A 54 -1.26 -1.74 -12.61
CA ILE A 54 -0.36 -2.83 -12.96
C ILE A 54 -1.23 -4.02 -13.37
N ASP A 55 -0.89 -4.65 -14.49
CA ASP A 55 -1.48 -5.93 -14.85
C ASP A 55 -0.90 -7.02 -13.93
N THR A 56 -1.77 -7.65 -13.17
CA THR A 56 -1.41 -8.72 -12.23
C THR A 56 -1.97 -10.06 -12.66
N GLN A 57 -2.42 -10.20 -13.91
CA GLN A 57 -2.96 -11.46 -14.39
C GLN A 57 -1.89 -12.56 -14.30
N GLY A 58 -2.18 -13.60 -13.50
CA GLY A 58 -1.28 -14.73 -13.28
C GLY A 58 -0.14 -14.46 -12.28
N ALA A 59 -0.07 -13.28 -11.65
CA ALA A 59 0.93 -12.98 -10.63
C ALA A 59 0.42 -13.32 -9.22
N ASN A 60 1.32 -13.75 -8.32
CA ASN A 60 1.03 -13.77 -6.89
C ASN A 60 1.16 -12.35 -6.35
N VAL A 61 0.12 -11.84 -5.68
CA VAL A 61 0.06 -10.44 -5.26
C VAL A 61 -0.28 -10.30 -3.80
N ILE A 62 0.51 -9.47 -3.10
CA ILE A 62 0.15 -8.88 -1.81
C ILE A 62 -0.10 -7.39 -2.05
N GLN A 63 -1.34 -6.95 -1.88
CA GLN A 63 -1.66 -5.53 -1.95
C GLN A 63 -1.33 -4.84 -0.61
N LEU A 64 -0.44 -3.84 -0.64
CA LEU A 64 -0.16 -3.02 0.53
C LEU A 64 -1.40 -2.18 0.94
N PRO A 65 -1.55 -1.85 2.22
CA PRO A 65 -2.49 -0.81 2.64
C PRO A 65 -2.13 0.54 2.02
N CYS A 66 -3.12 1.40 1.83
CA CYS A 66 -2.86 2.81 1.52
C CYS A 66 -2.72 3.59 2.84
N PRO A 67 -1.49 3.97 3.26
CA PRO A 67 -1.30 4.61 4.55
C PRO A 67 -2.03 5.96 4.62
N GLU A 68 -2.04 6.73 3.53
CA GLU A 68 -2.75 8.01 3.47
C GLU A 68 -4.26 7.86 3.57
N ALA A 69 -4.85 6.87 2.87
CA ALA A 69 -6.30 6.67 2.90
C ALA A 69 -6.77 6.12 4.25
N MET A 70 -5.96 5.27 4.90
CA MET A 70 -6.27 4.78 6.25
C MET A 70 -6.10 5.86 7.31
N PHE A 71 -5.09 6.73 7.19
CA PHE A 71 -4.81 7.78 8.18
C PHE A 71 -5.72 9.01 8.04
N PHE A 72 -5.97 9.48 6.81
CA PHE A 72 -6.75 10.71 6.55
C PHE A 72 -8.13 10.45 5.94
N GLY A 73 -8.43 9.21 5.54
CA GLY A 73 -9.62 8.90 4.76
C GLY A 73 -9.50 9.26 3.28
N THR A 74 -10.49 8.86 2.50
CA THR A 74 -10.56 9.11 1.04
C THR A 74 -11.01 10.54 0.70
N ARG A 75 -11.56 11.28 1.67
CA ARG A 75 -11.97 12.69 1.52
C ARG A 75 -10.84 13.70 1.79
N ARG A 76 -9.61 13.23 1.96
CA ARG A 76 -8.42 14.06 2.20
C ARG A 76 -8.09 14.96 1.02
N ARG A 77 -7.34 16.02 1.30
CA ARG A 77 -6.65 16.84 0.29
C ARG A 77 -5.25 16.27 0.01
N GLU A 78 -4.56 16.90 -0.91
CA GLU A 78 -3.16 16.65 -1.20
C GLU A 78 -2.29 16.81 0.06
N ILE A 79 -1.27 15.98 0.15
CA ILE A 79 -0.32 15.96 1.26
C ILE A 79 1.07 15.64 0.71
N THR A 80 2.10 16.13 1.38
CA THR A 80 3.51 15.95 0.97
C THR A 80 4.30 15.18 2.02
N LYS A 81 5.47 14.66 1.63
CA LYS A 81 6.32 13.83 2.50
C LYS A 81 6.70 14.55 3.78
N ASP A 82 7.12 15.81 3.70
CA ASP A 82 7.46 16.69 4.81
C ASP A 82 6.29 16.92 5.80
N GLN A 83 5.05 16.85 5.34
CA GLN A 83 3.87 16.90 6.21
C GLN A 83 3.59 15.55 6.90
N LEU A 84 3.97 14.44 6.26
CA LEU A 84 3.82 13.08 6.79
C LEU A 84 5.01 12.64 7.65
N ASP A 85 6.16 13.27 7.50
CA ASP A 85 7.39 12.88 8.17
C ASP A 85 7.41 13.37 9.62
N HIS A 86 6.54 12.78 10.43
CA HIS A 86 6.47 13.02 11.86
C HIS A 86 6.30 11.70 12.63
N PRO A 87 6.66 11.66 13.93
CA PRO A 87 6.73 10.41 14.68
C PRO A 87 5.42 9.61 14.73
N ALA A 88 4.27 10.28 14.76
CA ALA A 88 2.97 9.59 14.84
C ALA A 88 2.61 8.87 13.53
N TYR A 89 2.85 9.49 12.37
CA TYR A 89 2.60 8.83 11.09
C TYR A 89 3.61 7.70 10.82
N ARG A 90 4.89 7.88 11.20
CA ARG A 90 5.87 6.79 11.12
C ARG A 90 5.52 5.60 12.00
N ARG A 91 5.01 5.82 13.22
CA ARG A 91 4.47 4.74 14.08
C ARG A 91 3.33 4.01 13.40
N PHE A 92 2.35 4.75 12.89
CA PHE A 92 1.24 4.20 12.14
C PHE A 92 1.69 3.37 10.93
N CYS A 93 2.67 3.85 10.14
CA CYS A 93 3.27 3.10 9.04
C CYS A 93 3.85 1.74 9.48
N ARG A 94 4.55 1.69 10.61
CA ARG A 94 5.07 0.41 11.14
C ARG A 94 3.96 -0.53 11.57
N GLU A 95 2.94 -0.01 12.27
CA GLU A 95 1.81 -0.79 12.75
C GLU A 95 1.04 -1.46 11.60
N ILE A 96 0.69 -0.72 10.54
CA ILE A 96 -0.08 -1.29 9.42
C ILE A 96 0.73 -2.27 8.56
N PHE A 97 2.06 -2.22 8.63
CA PHE A 97 2.92 -3.13 7.87
C PHE A 97 3.27 -4.40 8.63
N THR A 98 3.09 -4.45 9.95
CA THR A 98 3.61 -5.51 10.82
C THR A 98 3.25 -6.92 10.33
N TYR A 99 1.96 -7.19 10.10
CA TYR A 99 1.52 -8.53 9.66
C TYR A 99 1.94 -8.88 8.22
N ILE A 100 2.15 -7.87 7.38
CA ILE A 100 2.70 -8.09 6.03
C ILE A 100 4.18 -8.41 6.14
N ALA A 101 4.92 -7.73 7.02
CA ALA A 101 6.33 -8.03 7.27
C ALA A 101 6.51 -9.46 7.80
N ASP A 102 5.63 -9.93 8.70
CA ASP A 102 5.63 -11.30 9.21
C ASP A 102 5.46 -12.31 8.07
N LEU A 103 4.49 -12.09 7.18
CA LEU A 103 4.28 -12.95 6.00
C LEU A 103 5.48 -12.91 5.03
N LEU A 104 6.04 -11.73 4.77
CA LEU A 104 7.18 -11.58 3.87
C LEU A 104 8.44 -12.24 4.42
N GLU A 105 8.62 -12.25 5.75
CA GLU A 105 9.70 -12.98 6.41
C GLU A 105 9.58 -14.49 6.17
N ASP A 106 8.41 -15.07 6.38
CA ASP A 106 8.14 -16.49 6.12
C ASP A 106 8.30 -16.87 4.65
N LEU A 107 7.79 -16.02 3.73
CA LEU A 107 7.96 -16.23 2.29
C LEU A 107 9.44 -16.19 1.90
N SER A 108 10.19 -15.22 2.42
CA SER A 108 11.62 -15.11 2.16
C SER A 108 12.40 -16.31 2.72
N ALA A 109 12.04 -16.82 3.90
CA ALA A 109 12.63 -18.01 4.50
C ALA A 109 12.40 -19.28 3.67
N ARG A 110 11.27 -19.35 2.95
CA ARG A 110 10.97 -20.41 1.96
C ARG A 110 11.72 -20.25 0.62
N GLY A 111 12.42 -19.14 0.42
CA GLY A 111 13.11 -18.84 -0.84
C GLY A 111 12.24 -18.17 -1.91
N VAL A 112 11.07 -17.63 -1.53
CA VAL A 112 10.22 -16.83 -2.42
C VAL A 112 10.90 -15.49 -2.72
N ASN A 113 10.94 -15.11 -3.99
CA ASN A 113 11.37 -13.78 -4.42
C ASN A 113 10.31 -12.74 -4.06
N ILE A 114 10.71 -11.65 -3.42
CA ILE A 114 9.82 -10.56 -3.06
C ILE A 114 10.16 -9.34 -3.92
N LYS A 115 9.19 -8.85 -4.69
CA LYS A 115 9.34 -7.63 -5.48
C LYS A 115 8.31 -6.60 -5.03
N ILE A 116 8.77 -5.48 -4.48
CA ILE A 116 7.94 -4.39 -4.00
C ILE A 116 7.79 -3.34 -5.10
N VAL A 117 6.55 -2.98 -5.44
CA VAL A 117 6.26 -1.97 -6.46
C VAL A 117 5.56 -0.76 -5.83
N GLY A 118 6.26 0.37 -5.83
CA GLY A 118 5.81 1.63 -5.29
C GLY A 118 5.03 2.50 -6.28
N VAL A 119 4.47 3.58 -5.73
CA VAL A 119 3.68 4.57 -6.47
C VAL A 119 4.54 5.81 -6.68
N PRO A 120 5.12 6.04 -7.87
CA PRO A 120 6.01 7.17 -8.08
C PRO A 120 5.35 8.50 -7.69
N LYS A 121 6.16 9.36 -7.08
CA LYS A 121 5.79 10.70 -6.58
C LYS A 121 4.86 10.70 -5.37
N SER A 122 4.43 9.53 -4.87
CA SER A 122 3.64 9.47 -3.63
C SER A 122 4.49 9.91 -2.43
N PRO A 123 3.93 10.74 -1.52
CA PRO A 123 4.61 11.14 -0.29
C PRO A 123 4.85 9.96 0.68
N SER A 124 4.11 8.86 0.50
CA SER A 124 4.21 7.65 1.34
C SER A 124 4.80 6.47 0.58
N CYS A 125 4.31 6.21 -0.63
CA CYS A 125 4.57 4.97 -1.37
C CYS A 125 5.56 5.14 -2.53
N GLY A 126 6.15 6.32 -2.74
CA GLY A 126 7.21 6.49 -3.74
C GLY A 126 8.49 5.78 -3.31
N VAL A 127 9.24 5.22 -4.25
CA VAL A 127 10.50 4.51 -3.99
C VAL A 127 11.71 5.39 -4.32
N GLU A 128 11.72 5.94 -5.52
CA GLU A 128 12.85 6.72 -6.03
C GLU A 128 12.56 8.21 -6.08
N ILE A 129 11.28 8.57 -6.18
CA ILE A 129 10.84 9.95 -6.27
C ILE A 129 9.58 10.17 -5.43
N THR A 130 9.57 11.27 -4.68
CA THR A 130 8.48 11.65 -3.77
C THR A 130 8.10 13.11 -3.94
N SER A 131 6.96 13.51 -3.39
CA SER A 131 6.48 14.90 -3.44
C SER A 131 6.68 15.60 -2.11
N VAL A 132 7.33 16.77 -2.14
CA VAL A 132 7.59 17.61 -0.96
C VAL A 132 6.93 18.99 -1.13
N GLY A 133 6.45 19.56 -0.03
CA GLY A 133 5.73 20.84 0.04
C GLY A 133 6.66 22.03 0.28
N GLY A 134 7.78 21.82 0.97
CA GLY A 134 8.79 22.85 1.25
C GLY A 134 8.66 23.41 2.66
N GLU A 135 8.86 24.73 2.81
CA GLU A 135 8.80 25.37 4.13
C GLU A 135 7.39 25.29 4.73
N PRO A 136 7.26 24.99 6.04
CA PRO A 136 5.97 24.91 6.69
C PRO A 136 5.31 26.29 6.79
N GLY A 137 3.99 26.34 6.62
CA GLY A 137 3.25 27.58 6.76
C GLY A 137 1.87 27.55 6.11
N LYS A 138 1.14 28.66 6.23
CA LYS A 138 -0.15 28.83 5.57
C LYS A 138 0.08 29.19 4.10
N VAL A 139 -0.39 28.34 3.21
CA VAL A 139 -0.42 28.60 1.76
C VAL A 139 -1.86 28.84 1.30
N LYS A 140 -2.03 29.67 0.27
CA LYS A 140 -3.34 29.86 -0.39
C LYS A 140 -3.63 28.75 -1.39
N GLU A 141 -2.58 28.32 -2.09
CA GLU A 141 -2.61 27.25 -3.08
C GLU A 141 -1.64 26.15 -2.68
N PHE A 142 -1.99 24.90 -2.98
CA PHE A 142 -1.12 23.77 -2.69
C PHE A 142 -0.02 23.71 -3.75
N HIS A 143 1.23 23.85 -3.31
CA HIS A 143 2.40 23.69 -4.16
C HIS A 143 3.21 22.48 -3.67
N HIS A 144 3.72 21.71 -4.61
CA HIS A 144 4.67 20.65 -4.33
C HIS A 144 5.71 20.59 -5.44
N ARG A 145 6.87 20.06 -5.13
CA ARG A 145 7.89 19.66 -6.10
C ARG A 145 8.21 18.19 -5.91
N HIS A 146 8.87 17.60 -6.90
CA HIS A 146 9.35 16.23 -6.79
C HIS A 146 10.82 16.21 -6.43
N GLU A 147 11.17 15.36 -5.47
CA GLU A 147 12.55 15.16 -5.04
C GLU A 147 12.90 13.68 -5.06
N ALA A 148 14.19 13.39 -5.24
CA ALA A 148 14.71 12.03 -5.18
C ALA A 148 14.59 11.49 -3.75
N GLY A 149 14.16 10.24 -3.64
CA GLY A 149 14.05 9.51 -2.40
C GLY A 149 12.66 8.88 -2.17
N PRO A 150 12.60 7.94 -1.23
CA PRO A 150 11.36 7.24 -0.91
C PRO A 150 10.37 8.11 -0.13
N GLY A 151 9.10 7.74 -0.20
CA GLY A 151 8.07 8.24 0.71
C GLY A 151 8.17 7.60 2.10
N VAL A 152 7.46 8.17 3.08
CA VAL A 152 7.58 7.78 4.49
C VAL A 152 7.28 6.30 4.74
N PHE A 153 6.27 5.74 4.06
CA PHE A 153 5.89 4.34 4.25
C PHE A 153 6.94 3.38 3.67
N MET A 154 7.49 3.69 2.48
CA MET A 154 8.56 2.89 1.89
C MET A 154 9.85 2.92 2.72
N GLU A 155 10.17 4.05 3.36
CA GLU A 155 11.28 4.11 4.30
C GLU A 155 11.11 3.15 5.48
N GLU A 156 9.91 3.10 6.07
CA GLU A 156 9.64 2.21 7.21
C GLU A 156 9.58 0.73 6.77
N ILE A 157 9.03 0.43 5.59
CA ILE A 157 9.06 -0.92 4.99
C ILE A 157 10.50 -1.40 4.81
N VAL A 158 11.36 -0.59 4.16
CA VAL A 158 12.75 -0.95 3.90
C VAL A 158 13.52 -1.17 5.20
N LYS A 159 13.31 -0.32 6.21
CA LYS A 159 13.94 -0.49 7.54
C LYS A 159 13.50 -1.80 8.20
N GLU A 160 12.20 -2.09 8.19
CA GLU A 160 11.66 -3.28 8.85
C GLU A 160 12.11 -4.58 8.16
N LEU A 161 12.06 -4.64 6.83
CA LEU A 161 12.52 -5.82 6.08
C LEU A 161 14.02 -6.05 6.21
N LYS A 162 14.84 -4.99 6.19
CA LYS A 162 16.29 -5.10 6.45
C LYS A 162 16.58 -5.60 7.86
N LYS A 163 15.87 -5.10 8.86
CA LYS A 163 15.99 -5.56 10.26
C LYS A 163 15.70 -7.07 10.41
N ARG A 164 14.78 -7.60 9.61
CA ARG A 164 14.40 -9.03 9.56
C ARG A 164 15.27 -9.87 8.61
N ASN A 165 16.27 -9.28 7.95
CA ASN A 165 17.09 -9.93 6.93
C ASN A 165 16.29 -10.50 5.74
N VAL A 166 15.14 -9.90 5.42
CA VAL A 166 14.34 -10.28 4.26
C VAL A 166 15.02 -9.79 2.98
N LYS A 167 15.15 -10.68 1.99
CA LYS A 167 15.66 -10.34 0.65
C LYS A 167 14.51 -9.86 -0.22
N PHE A 168 14.65 -8.69 -0.83
CA PHE A 168 13.63 -8.10 -1.69
C PHE A 168 14.24 -7.20 -2.76
N GLU A 169 13.50 -7.04 -3.86
CA GLU A 169 13.69 -6.00 -4.87
C GLU A 169 12.63 -4.92 -4.68
N ILE A 170 12.94 -3.67 -5.05
CA ILE A 170 11.99 -2.56 -4.92
C ILE A 170 12.17 -1.54 -6.04
N GLU A 171 11.07 -1.12 -6.66
CA GLU A 171 11.05 -0.12 -7.74
C GLU A 171 9.75 0.69 -7.76
N ASP A 172 9.75 1.82 -8.45
CA ASP A 172 8.53 2.57 -8.76
C ASP A 172 7.82 1.95 -9.99
N ALA A 173 6.49 1.92 -9.97
CA ALA A 173 5.69 1.43 -11.08
C ALA A 173 5.94 2.20 -12.39
N GLY A 174 5.98 1.47 -13.51
CA GLY A 174 6.09 2.04 -14.86
C GLY A 174 7.51 2.41 -15.29
N LYS A 175 8.51 1.83 -14.63
CA LYS A 175 9.86 1.68 -15.18
C LYS A 175 9.93 0.57 -16.21
#